data_AF-A0A9P0DAW5-F1
#
_entry.id   AF-A0A9P0DAW5-F1
#
_cell.length_a   1.000
_cell.length_b   1.000
_cell.length_c   1.000
_cell.angle_alpha   90.00
_cell.angle_beta   90.00
_cell.angle_gamma   90.00
#
_symmetry.space_group_name_H-M   'P 1'
#
loop_
_entity.id
_entity.type
_entity.pdbx_description
1 polymer ?
#
loop_
_entity_poly.entity_id
_entity_poly.type
_entity_poly.pdbx_seq_one_letter_code
_entity_poly.pdbx_strand_id
1 'polypeptide(L)' 'MIQIAVTSNHQNGRDTHMRQIKIHSPIEAYPGIPTENFPNFSTVEFQQYATIR' A
#
# COMPACT_ATOMS: atom_id res chain seq x y z
N MET A 1 -12.41 1.58 2.74
CA MET A 1 -12.72 1.15 4.13
C MET A 1 -12.31 -0.30 4.28
N ILE A 2 -11.59 -0.67 5.34
CA ILE A 2 -11.13 -2.05 5.60
C ILE A 2 -11.58 -2.45 7.01
N GLN A 3 -12.12 -3.65 7.18
CA GLN A 3 -12.50 -4.21 8.47
C GLN A 3 -11.79 -5.55 8.69
N ILE A 4 -11.21 -5.72 9.87
CA ILE A 4 -10.62 -6.99 10.33
C ILE A 4 -11.43 -7.43 11.55
N ALA A 5 -12.15 -8.55 11.42
CA ALA A 5 -12.97 -9.12 12.48
C ALA A 5 -12.41 -10.48 12.90
N VAL A 6 -12.18 -10.67 14.20
CA VAL A 6 -11.81 -11.97 14.77
C VAL A 6 -13.09 -12.65 15.23
N THR A 7 -13.52 -13.69 14.51
CA THR A 7 -14.81 -14.37 14.76
C THR A 7 -14.72 -15.46 15.82
N SER A 8 -13.52 -15.95 16.12
CA SER A 8 -13.27 -17.01 17.10
C SER A 8 -11.81 -17.03 17.54
N ASN A 9 -11.56 -17.48 18.78
CA ASN A 9 -10.22 -17.65 19.33
C ASN A 9 -9.96 -19.11 19.70
N HIS A 10 -8.68 -19.48 19.88
CA HIS A 10 -8.29 -20.75 20.48
C HIS A 10 -8.93 -20.89 21.87
N GLN A 11 -9.43 -22.08 22.21
CA GLN A 11 -10.11 -22.38 23.48
C GLN A 11 -11.33 -21.48 23.79
N ASN A 12 -12.00 -20.93 22.78
CA ASN A 12 -13.10 -19.96 22.96
C ASN A 12 -12.69 -18.76 23.84
N GLY A 13 -11.42 -18.35 23.77
CA GLY A 13 -10.92 -17.19 24.47
C GLY A 13 -11.76 -15.95 24.17
N ARG A 14 -12.10 -15.18 25.21
CA ARG A 14 -12.93 -13.97 25.09
C ARG A 14 -12.22 -12.86 24.31
N ASP A 15 -10.93 -12.67 24.57
CA ASP A 15 -10.13 -11.57 24.03
C ASP A 15 -9.02 -12.09 23.10
N THR A 16 -8.68 -11.29 22.09
CA THR A 16 -7.62 -11.60 21.12
C THR A 16 -6.44 -10.65 21.30
N HIS A 17 -5.22 -11.20 21.32
CA HIS A 17 -3.99 -10.40 21.28
C HIS A 17 -3.43 -10.33 19.87
N MET A 18 -3.71 -9.25 19.14
CA MET A 18 -3.01 -8.95 17.88
C MET A 18 -1.73 -8.16 18.17
N ARG A 19 -0.58 -8.73 17.81
CA ARG A 19 0.74 -8.10 18.04
C ARG A 19 1.20 -7.22 16.89
N GLN A 20 0.69 -7.47 15.68
CA GLN A 20 1.04 -6.69 14.51
C GLN A 20 -0.01 -6.81 13.42
N ILE A 21 -0.33 -5.68 12.79
CA ILE A 21 -1.08 -5.59 11.54
C ILE A 21 -0.24 -4.72 10.60
N LYS A 22 -0.01 -5.19 9.38
CA LYS A 22 0.63 -4.40 8.32
C LYS A 22 -0.34 -4.29 7.16
N ILE A 23 -0.71 -3.07 6.79
CA ILE A 23 -1.52 -2.78 5.61
C ILE A 23 -0.64 -1.92 4.71
N HIS A 24 -0.40 -2.41 3.49
CA HIS A 24 0.37 -1.69 2.50
C HIS A 24 -0.57 -1.20 1.42
N SER A 25 -0.50 0.09 1.10
CA SER A 25 -1.09 0.62 -0.13
C SER A 25 -0.12 0.40 -1.30
N PRO A 26 -0.60 0.42 -2.54
CA PRO A 26 0.28 0.65 -3.68
C PRO A 26 1.09 1.92 -3.42
N ILE A 27 2.39 1.84 -3.68
CA ILE A 27 3.24 3.01 -3.80
C ILE A 27 3.24 3.31 -5.29
N GLU A 28 2.21 4.03 -5.76
CA GLU A 28 2.34 4.64 -7.07
C GLU A 28 3.50 5.63 -7.01
N ALA A 29 4.33 5.68 -8.05
CA ALA A 29 5.42 6.64 -8.14
C ALA A 29 4.91 8.10 -8.03
N TYR A 30 3.61 8.32 -8.29
CA TYR A 30 2.95 9.63 -8.30
C TYR A 30 1.55 9.56 -7.66
N PRO A 31 1.42 9.78 -6.34
CA PRO A 31 0.12 9.77 -5.69
C PRO A 31 -0.75 10.91 -6.26
N GLY A 32 -1.86 10.55 -6.94
CA GLY A 32 -2.89 11.50 -7.39
C GLY A 32 -2.89 11.84 -8.89
N ILE A 33 -1.99 11.26 -9.70
CA ILE A 33 -2.02 11.39 -11.16
C ILE A 33 -2.53 10.06 -11.73
N PRO A 34 -3.57 10.05 -12.59
CA PRO A 34 -3.96 8.85 -13.34
C PRO A 34 -2.84 8.49 -14.33
N THR A 35 -1.84 7.76 -13.83
CA THR A 35 -0.67 7.28 -14.59
C THR A 35 -1.01 6.07 -15.46
N GLU A 36 -2.23 5.57 -15.36
CA GLU A 36 -2.79 4.52 -16.22
C GLU A 36 -2.72 4.87 -17.72
N ASN A 37 -2.61 6.16 -18.07
CA ASN A 37 -2.44 6.62 -19.45
C ASN A 37 -0.97 6.88 -19.87
N PHE A 38 -0.01 6.89 -18.95
CA PHE A 38 1.39 7.23 -19.25
C PHE A 38 2.39 6.33 -18.51
N PRO A 39 3.24 5.58 -19.24
CA PRO A 39 4.24 4.73 -18.60
C PRO A 39 5.30 5.56 -17.88
N ASN A 40 5.82 5.02 -16.77
CA ASN A 40 6.96 5.61 -16.06
C ASN A 40 8.21 5.60 -16.96
N PHE A 41 9.09 6.59 -16.77
CA PHE A 41 10.41 6.58 -17.41
C PHE A 41 11.23 5.35 -16.95
N SER A 42 11.70 4.57 -17.92
CA SER A 42 12.39 3.30 -17.68
C SER A 42 13.92 3.43 -17.66
N THR A 43 14.48 4.42 -18.36
CA THR A 43 15.94 4.62 -18.41
C THR A 43 16.39 5.68 -17.41
N VAL A 44 17.61 5.53 -16.90
CA VAL A 44 18.24 6.52 -16.00
C VAL A 44 18.32 7.89 -16.67
N GLU A 45 18.60 7.93 -17.97
CA GLU A 45 18.64 9.16 -18.76
C GLU A 45 17.31 9.92 -18.74
N PHE A 46 16.17 9.23 -18.79
CA PHE A 46 14.87 9.92 -18.77
C PHE A 46 14.36 10.21 -17.36
N GLN A 47 14.78 9.44 -16.34
CA GLN A 47 14.39 9.66 -14.95
C GLN A 47 14.82 11.02 -14.39
N GLN A 48 15.89 11.63 -14.90
CA GLN A 48 16.31 12.98 -14.49
C GLN A 48 15.23 14.05 -14.75
N TYR A 49 14.32 13.81 -15.70
CA TYR A 49 13.22 14.71 -16.04
C TYR A 49 11.91 14.37 -15.31
N ALA A 50 11.91 13.37 -14.42
CA ALA A 50 10.71 12.90 -13.73
C ALA A 50 10.17 13.87 -12.66
N THR A 51 10.97 14.86 -12.23
CA THR A 51 10.59 15.75 -11.12
C THR A 51 11.23 17.12 -11.30
N ILE A 52 10.46 18.18 -11.04
CA ILE A 52 10.97 19.53 -10.84
C ILE A 52 10.93 19.76 -9.32
N ARG A 53 12.10 19.82 -8.68
CA ARG A 53 12.22 19.92 -7.22
C ARG A 53 12.80 21.26 -6.80
#